data_AF-A0AAV9LNF5-F1
#
_entry.id   AF-A0AAV9LNF5-F1
#
_cell.length_a   1.000
_cell.length_b   1.000
_cell.length_c   1.000
_cell.angle_alpha   90.00
_cell.angle_beta   90.00
_cell.angle_gamma   90.00
#
_symmetry.space_group_name_H-M   'P 1'
#
loop_
_entity.id
_entity.type
_entity.pdbx_description
1 polymer ?
#
loop_
_entity_poly.entity_id
_entity_poly.type
_entity_poly.pdbx_seq_one_letter_code
_entity_poly.pdbx_strand_id
1 'polypeptide(L)' 'MNSLGTSIVNGIYRTVISQILQSPDIYYRSELDHNEISIYTSTIILDWGGRSELEIDRKVRI' A
#
# COMPACT_ATOMS: atom_id res chain seq x y z
N MET A 1 -16.82 -22.98 6.97
CA MET A 1 -15.54 -23.34 7.62
C MET A 1 -15.85 -24.34 8.72
N ASN A 2 -15.10 -25.43 8.83
CA ASN A 2 -15.27 -26.43 9.89
C ASN A 2 -14.51 -26.02 11.17
N SER A 3 -14.63 -26.82 12.22
CA SER A 3 -13.92 -26.62 13.50
C SER A 3 -12.39 -26.61 13.39
N LEU A 4 -11.83 -27.15 12.29
CA LEU A 4 -10.41 -27.16 11.99
C LEU A 4 -9.95 -25.95 11.16
N GLY A 5 -10.85 -25.01 10.83
CA GLY A 5 -10.50 -23.83 10.04
C GLY A 5 -10.39 -24.09 8.53
N THR A 6 -10.90 -25.22 8.03
CA THR A 6 -10.89 -25.55 6.59
C THR A 6 -12.28 -25.44 5.98
N SER A 7 -12.33 -25.19 4.67
CA SER A 7 -13.56 -25.08 3.88
C SER A 7 -13.53 -26.10 2.75
N ILE A 8 -14.68 -26.69 2.42
CA ILE A 8 -14.80 -27.65 1.31
C ILE A 8 -15.12 -26.86 0.04
N VAL A 9 -14.25 -26.98 -0.97
CA VAL A 9 -14.43 -26.37 -2.30
C VAL A 9 -14.30 -27.47 -3.34
N ASN A 10 -15.36 -27.73 -4.10
CA ASN A 10 -15.46 -28.84 -5.07
C ASN A 10 -15.05 -30.21 -4.48
N GLY A 11 -15.49 -30.50 -3.25
CA GLY A 11 -15.18 -31.77 -2.56
C GLY A 11 -13.77 -31.88 -1.97
N ILE A 12 -12.96 -30.82 -2.09
CA ILE A 12 -11.57 -30.78 -1.57
C ILE A 12 -11.50 -29.81 -0.39
N TYR A 13 -10.83 -30.22 0.69
CA TYR A 13 -10.55 -29.33 1.82
C TYR A 13 -9.51 -28.28 1.45
N ARG A 14 -9.83 -27.01 1.71
CA ARG A 14 -8.95 -25.86 1.49
C ARG A 14 -8.86 -25.03 2.77
N THR A 15 -7.66 -24.52 3.05
CA THR A 15 -7.41 -23.56 4.14
C THR A 15 -7.22 -22.19 3.52
N VAL A 16 -7.85 -21.17 4.12
CA VAL A 16 -7.65 -19.78 3.71
C VAL A 16 -6.39 -19.26 4.39
N ILE A 17 -5.45 -18.73 3.62
CA ILE A 17 -4.23 -18.10 4.13
C ILE A 17 -4.43 -16.60 4.12
N SER A 18 -4.22 -15.97 5.27
CA SER A 18 -4.29 -14.52 5.41
C SER A 18 -3.18 -13.83 4.60
N GLN A 19 -3.54 -12.75 3.92
CA GLN A 19 -2.60 -11.89 3.22
C GLN A 19 -2.20 -10.72 4.11
N ILE A 20 -0.96 -10.27 4.00
CA ILE A 20 -0.47 -9.03 4.62
C ILE A 20 -0.32 -8.02 3.49
N LEU A 21 -1.08 -6.92 3.57
CA LEU A 21 -1.08 -5.83 2.60
C LEU A 21 -0.93 -4.50 3.34
N GLN A 22 -0.38 -3.50 2.66
CA GLN A 22 -0.33 -2.13 3.17
C GLN A 22 -1.75 -1.57 3.35
N SER A 23 -1.99 -0.89 4.47
CA SER A 23 -3.28 -0.31 4.76
C SER A 23 -3.60 0.86 3.81
N PRO A 24 -4.90 1.11 3.55
CA PRO A 24 -5.36 2.35 2.92
C PRO A 24 -5.04 3.55 3.81
N ASP A 25 -4.08 4.39 3.41
CA ASP A 25 -3.76 5.62 4.13
C ASP A 25 -2.93 6.58 3.26
N ILE A 26 -2.59 7.73 3.83
CA ILE A 26 -1.64 8.70 3.30
C ILE A 26 -0.28 8.47 3.96
N TYR A 27 0.70 8.11 3.14
CA TYR A 27 2.08 7.89 3.57
C TYR A 27 2.97 9.06 3.13
N TYR A 28 3.84 9.53 4.01
CA TYR A 28 4.82 10.58 3.71
C TYR A 28 6.22 9.97 3.71
N ARG A 29 7.02 10.30 2.69
CA ARG A 29 8.41 9.87 2.54
C ARG A 29 9.28 11.08 2.22
N SER A 30 10.45 11.14 2.85
CA SER A 30 11.49 12.12 2.52
C SER A 30 12.76 11.40 2.10
N GLU A 31 13.29 11.72 0.93
CA GLU A 31 14.52 11.14 0.38
C GLU A 31 15.52 12.24 0.07
N LEU A 32 16.81 11.96 0.31
CA LEU A 32 17.89 12.84 -0.13
C LEU A 32 18.29 12.42 -1.54
N ASP A 33 18.19 13.33 -2.49
CA ASP A 33 18.73 13.13 -3.84
C ASP A 33 20.27 13.17 -3.82
N HIS A 34 20.89 12.73 -4.91
CA HIS A 34 22.33 12.75 -5.16
C HIS A 34 22.94 14.15 -5.06
N ASN A 35 22.11 15.19 -5.15
CA ASN A 35 22.46 16.60 -5.01
C ASN A 35 22.23 17.15 -3.58
N GLU A 36 22.02 16.29 -2.58
CA GLU A 36 21.71 16.65 -1.17
C GLU A 36 20.42 17.47 -0.99
N ILE A 37 19.51 17.39 -1.96
CA ILE A 37 18.21 18.05 -1.91
C ILE A 37 17.18 17.07 -1.35
N SER A 38 16.42 17.51 -0.34
CA SER A 38 15.30 16.74 0.21
C SER A 38 14.11 16.74 -0.75
N ILE A 39 13.72 15.56 -1.23
CA ILE A 39 12.49 15.31 -1.98
C ILE A 39 11.43 14.81 -1.01
N TYR A 40 10.26 15.43 -1.02
CA TYR A 40 9.12 15.02 -0.21
C TYR A 40 8.05 14.43 -1.11
N THR A 41 7.69 13.18 -0.82
CA THR A 41 6.68 12.43 -1.56
C THR A 41 5.54 12.05 -0.62
N SER A 42 4.30 12.30 -1.04
CA SER A 42 3.11 11.72 -0.40
C SER A 42 2.50 10.66 -1.32
N THR A 43 2.17 9.52 -0.73
CA THR A 43 1.52 8.41 -1.42
C THR A 43 0.16 8.18 -0.79
N ILE A 44 -0.90 8.34 -1.58
CA ILE A 44 -2.28 8.08 -1.17
C ILE A 44 -2.67 6.71 -1.71
N ILE A 45 -2.99 5.79 -0.80
CA ILE A 45 -3.49 4.45 -1.13
C ILE A 45 -4.96 4.39 -0.74
N LEU A 46 -5.82 4.24 -1.75
CA LEU A 46 -7.26 4.07 -1.57
C LEU A 46 -7.61 2.59 -1.53
N ASP A 47 -8.62 2.26 -0.70
CA ASP A 47 -9.16 0.91 -0.54
C ASP A 47 -9.56 0.23 -1.86
N TRP A 48 -9.97 1.01 -2.86
CA TRP A 48 -10.52 0.53 -4.13
C TRP A 48 -9.57 0.77 -5.32
N GLY A 49 -8.26 0.67 -5.08
CA GLY A 49 -7.25 0.52 -6.13
C GLY A 49 -6.67 1.82 -6.70
N GLY A 50 -7.05 2.97 -6.17
CA GLY A 50 -6.38 4.23 -6.49
C GLY A 50 -5.06 4.35 -5.73
N ARG A 51 -3.94 4.42 -6.45
CA ARG A 51 -2.66 4.90 -5.91
C ARG A 51 -2.33 6.22 -6.57
N SER A 52 -2.18 7.27 -5.77
CA SER A 52 -1.72 8.57 -6.24
C SER A 52 -0.41 8.91 -5.54
N GLU A 53 0.61 9.24 -6.33
CA GLU A 53 1.89 9.74 -5.83
C GLU A 53 1.97 11.23 -6.13
N LEU A 54 2.25 12.01 -5.10
CA LEU A 54 2.43 13.45 -5.19
C LEU A 54 3.84 13.76 -4.73
N GLU A 55 4.58 14.49 -5.56
CA GLU A 55 5.91 14.99 -5.23
C GLU A 55 5.85 16.51 -5.16
N ILE A 56 6.55 17.09 -4.18
CA ILE A 56 6.66 18.54 -4.10
C ILE A 56 7.64 19.01 -5.19
N ASP A 57 7.11 19.68 -6.23
CA ASP A 57 7.90 20.27 -7.31
C ASP A 57 8.96 21.22 -6.73
N ARG A 58 10.19 21.09 -7.23
CA ARG A 58 11.36 21.89 -6.83
C ARG A 58 11.15 23.39 -7.05
N LYS A 59 10.25 23.77 -7.96
CA LYS A 59 9.83 25.16 -8.11
C LYS A 59 8.75 25.44 -7.08
N VAL A 60 9.13 26.19 -6.03
CA VAL A 60 8.19 26.90 -5.17
C VAL A 60 7.29 27.76 -6.08
N ARG A 61 6.14 27.23 -6.46
CA ARG A 61 5.06 28.00 -7.09
C ARG A 61 4.26 28.57 -5.93
N ILE A 62 4.57 29.81 -5.59
CA ILE A 62 3.73 30.67 -4.75
C ILE A 62 2.49 31.04 -5.56
#